data_AF-A0A2V6F8P9-F1
#
_entry.id   AF-A0A2V6F8P9-F1
#
_cell.length_a   1.000
_cell.length_b   1.000
_cell.length_c   1.000
_cell.angle_alpha   90.00
_cell.angle_beta   90.00
_cell.angle_gamma   90.00
#
_symmetry.space_group_name_H-M   'P 1'
#
loop_
_entity.id
_entity.type
_entity.pdbx_description
1 polymer ?
#
loop_
_entity_poly.entity_id
_entity_poly.type
_entity_poly.pdbx_seq_one_letter_code
_entity_poly.pdbx_strand_id
1 'polypeptide(L)' 'MLAEFDQQLTKTLDEIKAQGLYKTERIITTPQDAHIAVAGGKRVLNLCANNYLGLADHP' A
#
# COMPACT_ATOMS: atom_id res chain seq x y z
N MET A 1 25.27 9.83 -17.15
CA MET A 1 25.27 9.51 -15.71
C MET A 1 23.86 9.57 -15.10
N LEU A 2 23.20 10.73 -14.93
CA LEU A 2 21.83 10.77 -14.37
C LEU A 2 20.80 10.09 -15.28
N ALA A 3 20.83 10.38 -16.58
CA ALA A 3 19.91 9.78 -17.54
C ALA A 3 20.03 8.24 -17.64
N GLU A 4 21.24 7.69 -17.51
CA GLU A 4 21.47 6.24 -17.53
C GLU A 4 20.93 5.58 -16.26
N PHE A 5 21.08 6.24 -15.11
CA PHE A 5 20.50 5.80 -13.86
C PHE A 5 18.96 5.80 -13.91
N ASP A 6 18.34 6.87 -14.42
CA ASP A 6 16.89 6.94 -14.58
C ASP A 6 16.35 5.84 -15.53
N GLN A 7 17.10 5.55 -16.59
CA GLN A 7 16.78 4.46 -17.52
C GLN A 7 16.86 3.10 -16.81
N GLN A 8 17.89 2.89 -15.99
CA GLN A 8 18.05 1.67 -15.20
C GLN A 8 16.89 1.50 -14.19
N LEU A 9 16.48 2.58 -13.50
CA LEU A 9 15.35 2.55 -12.58
C LEU A 9 14.05 2.19 -13.30
N THR A 10 13.78 2.82 -14.44
CA THR A 10 12.58 2.55 -15.25
C THR A 10 12.55 1.08 -15.68
N LYS A 11 13.67 0.57 -16.22
CA LYS A 11 13.78 -0.84 -16.62
C LYS A 11 13.54 -1.79 -15.45
N THR A 12 14.12 -1.50 -14.28
CA THR A 12 13.96 -2.31 -13.08
C THR A 12 12.50 -2.34 -12.61
N LEU A 13 11.81 -1.19 -12.65
CA LEU A 13 10.40 -1.10 -12.30
C LEU A 13 9.52 -1.90 -13.26
N ASP A 14 9.82 -1.87 -14.55
CA ASP A 14 9.08 -2.64 -15.56
C ASP A 14 9.30 -4.15 -15.41
N GLU A 15 10.51 -4.58 -15.09
CA GLU A 15 10.82 -5.97 -14.75
C GLU A 15 10.06 -6.44 -13.48
N ILE A 16 10.03 -5.62 -12.43
CA ILE A 16 9.27 -5.90 -11.20
C ILE A 16 7.77 -6.04 -11.49
N LYS A 17 7.21 -5.19 -12.37
CA LYS A 17 5.81 -5.27 -12.80
C LYS A 17 5.54 -6.54 -13.61
N ALA A 18 6.41 -6.85 -14.59
CA ALA A 18 6.27 -8.05 -15.43
C ALA A 18 6.31 -9.35 -14.61
N GLN A 19 7.07 -9.36 -13.50
CA GLN A 19 7.14 -10.49 -12.57
C GLN A 19 5.99 -10.54 -11.55
N GLY A 20 5.08 -9.56 -11.54
CA GLY A 20 3.99 -9.49 -10.55
C GLY A 20 4.46 -9.15 -9.13
N LEU A 21 5.68 -8.63 -8.98
CA LEU A 21 6.27 -8.26 -7.69
C LEU A 21 6.01 -6.79 -7.32
N TYR A 22 5.45 -6.01 -8.25
CA TYR A 22 5.13 -4.61 -8.02
C TYR A 22 4.00 -4.46 -7.01
N LYS A 23 4.26 -3.73 -5.92
CA LYS A 23 3.26 -3.45 -4.88
C LYS A 23 2.43 -2.24 -5.28
N THR A 24 1.12 -2.43 -5.37
CA THR A 24 0.16 -1.33 -5.51
C THR A 24 -0.39 -0.96 -4.14
N GLU A 25 -0.40 0.33 -3.82
CA GLU A 25 -0.99 0.82 -2.59
C GLU A 25 -2.53 0.78 -2.64
N ARG A 26 -3.15 0.56 -1.49
CA ARG A 26 -4.60 0.73 -1.30
C ARG A 26 -4.81 1.87 -0.32
N ILE A 27 -5.46 2.93 -0.79
CA ILE A 27 -5.70 4.12 0.04
C ILE A 27 -6.80 3.80 1.05
N ILE A 28 -6.48 3.94 2.34
CA ILE A 28 -7.44 3.84 3.45
C ILE A 28 -8.01 5.24 3.72
N THR A 29 -9.32 5.36 3.89
CA THR A 29 -10.04 6.64 4.01
C THR A 29 -10.69 6.85 5.38
N THR A 30 -10.42 5.98 6.34
CA THR A 30 -10.87 6.06 7.74
C THR A 30 -9.65 5.99 8.67
N PRO A 31 -9.80 6.35 9.96
CA PRO A 31 -8.83 5.97 10.98
C PRO A 31 -8.58 4.44 11.02
N GLN A 32 -7.52 4.04 11.72
CA GLN A 32 -7.11 2.65 11.82
C GLN A 32 -7.97 1.88 12.83
N ASP A 33 -8.68 0.87 12.36
CA ASP A 33 -9.54 0.00 13.16
C ASP A 33 -9.66 -1.39 12.50
N ALA A 34 -10.30 -2.35 13.17
CA ALA A 34 -10.63 -3.65 12.60
C ALA A 34 -11.49 -3.53 11.34
N HIS A 35 -12.36 -2.51 11.25
CA HIS A 35 -13.14 -2.19 10.05
C HIS A 35 -12.68 -0.87 9.43
N ILE A 36 -12.12 -0.94 8.23
CA ILE A 36 -11.65 0.24 7.49
C ILE A 36 -12.44 0.46 6.19
N ALA A 37 -12.45 1.69 5.69
CA ALA A 37 -12.85 1.97 4.32
C ALA A 37 -11.62 2.18 3.43
N VAL A 38 -11.67 1.63 2.22
CA VAL A 38 -10.68 1.90 1.16
C VAL A 38 -11.27 2.82 0.09
N ALA A 39 -10.41 3.53 -0.64
CA ALA A 39 -10.82 4.31 -1.81
C ALA A 39 -11.67 3.46 -2.76
N GLY A 40 -12.77 4.03 -3.25
CA GLY A 40 -13.85 3.30 -3.93
C GLY A 40 -15.01 2.90 -3.01
N GLY A 41 -14.95 3.23 -1.71
CA GLY A 41 -16.07 3.13 -0.77
C GLY A 41 -16.30 1.74 -0.16
N LYS A 42 -15.46 0.76 -0.49
CA LYS A 42 -15.57 -0.59 0.07
C LYS A 42 -15.15 -0.60 1.53
N ARG A 43 -16.01 -1.16 2.40
CA ARG A 43 -15.68 -1.48 3.80
C ARG A 43 -15.14 -2.90 3.91
N VAL A 44 -14.04 -3.08 4.64
CA VAL A 44 -13.35 -4.38 4.79
C VAL A 44 -12.82 -4.58 6.21
N LEU A 45 -12.56 -5.84 6.58
CA LEU A 45 -11.83 -6.19 7.79
C LEU A 45 -10.31 -6.07 7.57
N ASN A 46 -9.61 -5.36 8.46
CA ASN A 46 -8.16 -5.20 8.40
C ASN A 46 -7.44 -6.24 9.28
N LEU A 47 -6.89 -7.28 8.65
CA LEU A 47 -6.15 -8.36 9.33
C LEU A 47 -4.63 -8.28 9.14
N CYS A 48 -4.13 -7.19 8.58
CA CYS A 48 -2.69 -6.99 8.33
C CYS A 48 -2.14 -5.72 8.98
N ALA A 49 -2.85 -5.18 9.98
CA ALA A 49 -2.37 -4.06 10.78
C ALA A 49 -1.49 -4.53 11.95
N ASN A 50 -0.57 -3.67 12.37
CA ASN A 50 0.17 -3.79 13.62
C ASN A 50 -0.61 -3.16 14.80
N ASN A 51 -1.93 -2.96 14.68
CA ASN A 51 -2.78 -2.36 15.71
C ASN A 51 -3.28 -3.43 16.71
N TYR A 52 -2.35 -4.14 17.34
CA TYR A 52 -2.64 -5.35 18.12
C TYR A 52 -3.61 -5.14 19.28
N LEU A 53 -3.51 -3.99 19.96
CA LEU A 53 -4.37 -3.64 21.11
C LEU A 53 -5.57 -2.76 20.72
N GLY A 54 -5.75 -2.44 19.44
CA GLY A 54 -6.84 -1.57 18.98
C GLY A 54 -6.69 -0.11 19.41
N LEU A 55 -5.48 0.36 19.74
CA LEU A 55 -5.26 1.69 20.32
C LEU A 55 -4.97 2.79 19.29
N ALA A 56 -4.87 2.46 18.00
CA ALA A 56 -4.54 3.43 16.95
C ALA A 56 -5.61 4.51 16.71
N ASP A 57 -6.85 4.30 17.18
CA ASP A 57 -7.96 5.26 17.14
C ASP A 57 -8.75 5.27 18.47
N HIS A 58 -8.05 5.01 19.59
CA HIS A 58 -8.70 5.04 20.92
C HIS A 58 -8.95 6.49 21.36
N PRO A 59 -10.12 6.80 21.96
CA PRO A 59 -10.44 8.13 22.47
C PRO A 59 -9.52 8.56 23.62
#